data_AF-A0A0D2ATX3-F1
#
_entry.id   AF-A0A0D2ATX3-F1
#
_cell.length_a   1.000
_cell.length_b   1.000
_cell.length_c   1.000
_cell.angle_alpha   90.00
_cell.angle_beta   90.00
_cell.angle_gamma   90.00
#
_symmetry.space_group_name_H-M   'P 1'
#
loop_
_entity.id
_entity.type
_entity.pdbx_description
1 polymer ?
#
loop_
_entity_poly.entity_id
_entity_poly.type
_entity_poly.pdbx_seq_one_letter_code
_entity_poly.pdbx_strand_id
1 'polypeptide(L)'
;MATHKVSAVTIDEFELPKGRHATGALIAAALMILSARRRFIQPGSVLHDQVIARSARASKYAKPVQDALFYTLYGLHGIETVYFALTKLKKHNVKIFSSVWFKWLIAVFLGGVFVQKHFDEVVEKKELKTIKEI
;
A
#
# COMPACT_ATOMS: atom_id res chain seq x y z
N MET A 1 17.57 -25.28 22.96
CA MET A 1 16.30 -24.52 23.09
C MET A 1 15.48 -24.76 21.84
N ALA A 2 14.44 -25.58 21.92
CA ALA A 2 13.53 -25.78 20.80
C ALA A 2 12.73 -24.49 20.61
N THR A 3 12.98 -23.77 19.51
CA THR A 3 12.17 -22.65 19.06
C THR A 3 10.81 -23.23 18.69
N HIS A 4 9.86 -23.19 19.64
CA HIS A 4 8.46 -23.40 19.31
C HIS A 4 8.11 -22.30 18.29
N LYS A 5 8.03 -22.66 17.00
CA LYS A 5 7.34 -21.85 16.01
C LYS A 5 5.91 -21.76 16.51
N VAL A 6 5.57 -20.66 17.18
CA VAL A 6 4.19 -20.31 17.49
C VAL A 6 3.42 -20.51 16.20
N SER A 7 2.40 -21.36 16.24
CA SER A 7 1.50 -21.56 15.11
C SER A 7 1.05 -20.19 14.63
N ALA A 8 1.07 -19.97 13.31
CA ALA A 8 0.81 -18.64 12.76
C ALA A 8 -0.48 -18.06 13.35
N VAL A 9 -0.34 -16.93 14.05
CA VAL A 9 -1.46 -16.31 14.76
C VAL A 9 -2.51 -15.87 13.75
N THR A 10 -3.77 -16.18 14.07
CA THR A 10 -4.92 -15.78 13.25
C THR A 10 -5.12 -14.27 13.34
N ILE A 11 -5.18 -13.60 12.19
CA ILE A 11 -5.54 -12.18 12.09
C ILE A 11 -6.98 -12.06 11.62
N ASP A 12 -7.84 -11.61 12.52
CA ASP A 12 -9.29 -11.45 12.37
C ASP A 12 -9.74 -9.99 12.48
N GLU A 13 -8.81 -9.08 12.74
CA GLU A 13 -9.05 -7.65 12.86
C GLU A 13 -8.22 -6.86 11.85
N PHE A 14 -8.71 -5.67 11.52
CA PHE A 14 -8.00 -4.71 10.70
C PHE A 14 -7.56 -3.53 11.56
N GLU A 15 -6.24 -3.33 11.65
CA GLU A 15 -5.66 -2.12 12.22
C GLU A 15 -5.24 -1.18 11.08
N LEU A 16 -5.66 0.09 11.15
CA LEU A 16 -5.16 1.11 10.24
C LEU A 16 -3.66 1.33 10.47
N PRO A 17 -2.86 1.56 9.40
CA PRO A 17 -1.46 1.94 9.55
C PRO A 17 -1.29 3.14 10.47
N LYS A 18 -0.29 3.09 11.34
CA LYS A 18 0.03 4.16 12.31
C LYS A 18 1.46 4.66 12.11
N GLY A 19 1.73 5.88 12.57
CA GLY A 19 3.07 6.49 12.53
C GLY A 19 3.66 6.56 11.12
N ARG A 20 4.95 6.21 11.00
CA ARG A 20 5.70 6.27 9.72
C ARG A 20 5.05 5.47 8.58
N HIS A 21 4.40 4.36 8.88
CA HIS A 21 3.76 3.51 7.88
C HIS A 21 2.49 4.17 7.33
N ALA A 22 1.76 4.91 8.17
CA ALA A 22 0.63 5.72 7.75
C ALA A 22 1.07 6.83 6.79
N THR A 23 2.13 7.55 7.14
CA THR A 23 2.68 8.60 6.28
C THR A 23 3.13 8.05 4.92
N GLY A 24 3.86 6.93 4.92
CA GLY A 24 4.28 6.27 3.68
C GLY A 24 3.11 5.80 2.83
N ALA A 25 2.11 5.17 3.45
CA ALA A 25 0.89 4.71 2.76
C ALA A 25 0.08 5.88 2.16
N LEU A 26 -0.02 7.00 2.88
CA LEU A 26 -0.71 8.20 2.40
C LEU A 26 0.00 8.84 1.22
N ILE A 27 1.34 8.93 1.26
CA ILE A 27 2.13 9.46 0.14
C ILE A 27 1.95 8.56 -1.09
N ALA A 28 2.04 7.25 -0.93
CA ALA A 28 1.86 6.30 -2.02
C ALA A 28 0.45 6.41 -2.63
N ALA A 29 -0.59 6.43 -1.80
CA ALA A 29 -1.98 6.61 -2.24
C ALA A 29 -2.18 7.96 -2.97
N ALA A 30 -1.59 9.04 -2.46
CA ALA A 30 -1.65 10.35 -3.11
C ALA A 30 -0.97 10.32 -4.49
N LEU A 31 0.21 9.71 -4.62
CA LEU A 31 0.91 9.55 -5.89
C LEU A 31 0.11 8.72 -6.89
N MET A 32 -0.57 7.66 -6.45
CA MET A 32 -1.48 6.89 -7.31
C MET A 32 -2.65 7.72 -7.80
N ILE A 33 -3.28 8.52 -6.92
CA ILE A 33 -4.40 9.40 -7.31
C ILE A 33 -3.94 10.47 -8.31
N LEU A 34 -2.77 11.07 -8.07
CA LEU A 34 -2.20 12.09 -8.94
C LEU A 34 -1.80 11.51 -10.31
N SER A 35 -1.24 10.30 -10.34
CA SER A 35 -0.86 9.63 -11.59
C SER A 35 -2.07 9.18 -12.41
N ALA A 36 -3.16 8.77 -11.75
CA ALA A 36 -4.40 8.38 -12.44
C ALA A 36 -5.18 9.57 -13.03
N ARG A 37 -4.99 10.78 -12.49
CA ARG A 37 -5.74 11.98 -12.90
C ARG A 37 -4.99 12.78 -13.96
N ARG A 38 -5.20 12.44 -15.23
CA ARG A 38 -4.66 13.19 -16.39
C ARG A 38 -5.03 14.68 -16.41
N ARG A 39 -6.13 15.07 -15.75
CA ARG A 39 -6.55 16.47 -15.64
C ARG A 39 -5.50 17.37 -14.96
N PHE A 40 -4.61 16.83 -14.12
CA PHE A 40 -3.57 17.62 -13.45
C PHE A 40 -2.40 18.03 -14.35
N ILE A 41 -2.23 17.40 -15.51
CA ILE A 41 -1.18 17.75 -16.47
C ILE A 41 -1.73 18.44 -17.71
N GLN A 42 -3.06 18.64 -17.79
CA GLN A 42 -3.70 19.30 -18.92
C GLN A 42 -3.68 20.83 -18.75
N PRO A 43 -3.67 21.59 -19.88
CA PRO A 43 -3.81 23.04 -19.86
C PRO A 43 -5.05 23.50 -19.07
N GLY A 44 -4.90 24.53 -18.24
CA GLY A 44 -5.97 25.00 -17.35
C GLY A 44 -5.97 24.35 -15.96
N SER A 45 -4.99 23.49 -15.66
CA SER A 45 -4.75 22.98 -14.32
C SER A 45 -3.63 23.76 -13.64
N VAL A 46 -3.73 23.96 -12.32
CA VAL A 46 -2.73 24.72 -11.54
C VAL A 46 -1.32 24.14 -11.71
N LEU A 47 -1.20 22.80 -11.71
CA LEU A 47 0.06 22.09 -11.94
C LEU A 47 0.62 22.35 -13.34
N HIS A 48 -0.24 22.32 -14.36
CA HIS A 48 0.20 22.62 -15.71
C HIS A 48 0.63 24.08 -15.84
N ASP A 49 -0.21 25.01 -15.43
CA ASP A 49 -0.04 26.43 -15.75
C ASP A 49 1.08 27.08 -14.92
N GLN A 50 1.32 26.61 -13.69
CA GLN A 50 2.36 27.16 -12.82
C GLN A 50 3.70 26.44 -12.91
N VAL A 51 3.73 25.15 -13.28
CA VAL A 51 4.97 24.35 -13.24
C VAL A 51 5.33 23.83 -14.63
N ILE A 52 4.41 23.12 -15.29
CA ILE A 52 4.71 22.43 -16.56
C ILE A 52 4.91 23.44 -17.70
N ALA A 53 3.99 24.40 -17.86
CA ALA A 53 4.01 25.41 -18.91
C ALA A 53 5.23 26.34 -18.84
N ARG A 54 5.88 26.45 -17.68
CA ARG A 54 7.09 27.27 -17.48
C ARG A 54 8.36 26.60 -18.01
N SER A 55 8.30 25.36 -18.48
CA SER A 55 9.46 24.63 -18.99
C SER A 55 9.09 23.79 -20.21
N ALA A 56 9.73 24.06 -21.35
CA ALA A 56 9.58 23.27 -22.56
C ALA A 56 9.90 21.77 -22.34
N ARG A 57 10.83 21.48 -21.41
CA ARG A 57 11.15 20.11 -21.01
C ARG A 57 10.02 19.49 -20.19
N ALA A 58 9.46 20.21 -19.21
CA ALA A 58 8.36 19.70 -18.41
C ALA A 58 7.12 19.41 -19.27
N SER A 59 6.76 20.32 -20.20
CA SER A 59 5.64 20.10 -21.14
C SER A 59 5.85 18.88 -22.03
N LYS A 60 7.07 18.65 -22.52
CA LYS A 60 7.39 17.49 -23.37
C LYS A 60 7.28 16.15 -22.61
N TYR A 61 7.71 16.12 -21.34
CA TYR A 61 7.80 14.88 -20.57
C TYR A 61 6.66 14.64 -19.57
N ALA A 62 5.76 15.62 -19.34
CA ALA A 62 4.68 15.49 -18.36
C ALA A 62 3.79 14.25 -18.59
N LYS A 63 3.35 14.04 -19.83
CA LYS A 63 2.52 12.89 -20.21
C LYS A 63 3.25 11.54 -20.07
N PRO A 64 4.42 11.31 -20.70
CA PRO A 64 5.10 10.02 -20.58
C PRO A 64 5.54 9.72 -19.14
N VAL A 65 5.93 10.72 -18.35
CA VAL A 65 6.24 10.53 -16.92
C VAL A 65 4.99 10.15 -16.13
N GLN A 66 3.85 10.81 -16.36
CA GLN A 66 2.61 10.45 -15.69
C GLN A 66 2.15 9.03 -16.06
N ASP A 67 2.19 8.68 -17.36
CA ASP A 67 1.84 7.33 -17.83
C ASP A 67 2.78 6.28 -17.20
N ALA A 68 4.10 6.53 -17.17
CA ALA A 68 5.06 5.66 -16.51
C ALA A 68 4.77 5.51 -15.00
N LEU A 69 4.54 6.62 -14.28
CA LEU A 69 4.18 6.58 -12.86
C LEU A 69 2.89 5.80 -12.62
N PHE A 70 1.88 5.99 -13.47
CA PHE A 70 0.62 5.27 -13.37
C PHE A 70 0.84 3.76 -13.51
N TYR A 71 1.44 3.32 -14.62
CA TYR A 71 1.63 1.89 -14.87
C TYR A 71 2.58 1.24 -13.86
N THR A 72 3.64 1.93 -13.45
CA THR A 72 4.57 1.41 -12.43
C THR A 72 3.90 1.31 -11.07
N LEU A 73 3.22 2.35 -10.58
CA LEU A 73 2.58 2.32 -9.26
C LEU A 73 1.43 1.30 -9.23
N TYR A 74 0.51 1.35 -10.18
CA TYR A 74 -0.64 0.43 -10.21
C TYR A 74 -0.21 -1.02 -10.48
N GLY A 75 0.76 -1.23 -11.36
CA GLY A 75 1.29 -2.57 -11.65
C GLY A 75 2.01 -3.16 -10.44
N LEU A 76 2.95 -2.42 -9.85
CA LEU A 76 3.72 -2.87 -8.69
C LEU A 76 2.82 -3.12 -7.49
N HIS A 77 1.94 -2.17 -7.15
CA HIS A 77 1.01 -2.32 -6.02
C HIS A 77 0.00 -3.47 -6.25
N GLY A 78 -0.42 -3.70 -7.50
CA GLY A 78 -1.23 -4.86 -7.87
C GLY A 78 -0.50 -6.18 -7.58
N ILE A 79 0.75 -6.31 -8.03
CA ILE A 79 1.59 -7.49 -7.76
C ILE A 79 1.81 -7.67 -6.26
N GLU A 80 2.15 -6.61 -5.54
CA GLU A 80 2.32 -6.62 -4.09
C GLU A 80 1.06 -7.08 -3.36
N THR A 81 -0.12 -6.63 -3.79
CA THR A 81 -1.41 -6.99 -3.21
C THR A 81 -1.70 -8.48 -3.40
N VAL A 82 -1.50 -9.01 -4.62
CA VAL A 82 -1.70 -10.43 -4.91
C VAL A 82 -0.70 -11.28 -4.12
N TYR A 83 0.58 -10.89 -4.10
CA TYR A 83 1.61 -11.57 -3.32
C TYR A 83 1.24 -11.61 -1.83
N PHE A 84 0.82 -10.48 -1.27
CA PHE A 84 0.41 -10.36 0.13
C PHE A 84 -0.81 -11.24 0.46
N ALA A 85 -1.80 -11.30 -0.45
CA ALA A 85 -2.98 -12.14 -0.30
C ALA A 85 -2.63 -13.64 -0.23
N LEU A 86 -1.77 -14.09 -1.14
CA LEU A 86 -1.40 -15.50 -1.29
C LEU A 86 -0.41 -15.97 -0.23
N THR A 87 0.38 -15.05 0.33
CA THR A 87 1.42 -15.37 1.32
C THR A 87 0.96 -15.01 2.73
N LYS A 88 0.92 -13.73 3.09
CA LYS A 88 0.73 -13.26 4.47
C LYS A 88 -0.68 -13.49 4.98
N LEU A 89 -1.71 -13.11 4.21
CA LEU A 89 -3.10 -13.32 4.64
C LEU A 89 -3.43 -14.81 4.79
N LYS A 90 -2.97 -15.63 3.84
CA LYS A 90 -3.12 -17.09 3.92
C LYS A 90 -2.37 -17.68 5.11
N LYS A 91 -1.12 -17.25 5.35
CA LYS A 91 -0.29 -17.71 6.47
C LYS A 91 -0.94 -17.42 7.83
N HIS A 92 -1.56 -16.25 7.98
CA HIS A 92 -2.16 -15.79 9.22
C HIS A 92 -3.68 -16.05 9.29
N ASN A 93 -4.16 -17.07 8.57
CA ASN A 93 -5.53 -17.58 8.60
C ASN A 93 -6.62 -16.49 8.42
N VAL A 94 -6.34 -15.43 7.66
CA VAL A 94 -7.33 -14.40 7.37
C VAL A 94 -8.37 -14.98 6.41
N LYS A 95 -9.63 -15.06 6.84
CA LYS A 95 -10.73 -15.63 6.05
C LYS A 95 -10.87 -14.92 4.70
N ILE A 96 -10.66 -15.66 3.61
CA ILE A 96 -10.79 -15.14 2.23
C ILE A 96 -12.21 -14.56 2.04
N PHE A 97 -12.30 -13.43 1.35
CA PHE A 97 -13.55 -12.66 1.11
C PHE A 97 -14.25 -12.13 2.37
N SER A 98 -13.63 -12.20 3.55
CA SER A 98 -14.13 -11.48 4.72
C SER A 98 -13.93 -9.97 4.56
N SER A 99 -14.70 -9.18 5.31
CA SER A 99 -14.49 -7.71 5.36
C SER A 99 -13.05 -7.36 5.72
N VAL A 100 -12.43 -8.10 6.63
CA VAL A 100 -11.05 -7.91 7.08
C VAL A 100 -10.06 -8.19 5.96
N TRP A 101 -10.29 -9.26 5.20
CA TRP A 101 -9.47 -9.60 4.02
C TRP A 101 -9.50 -8.46 2.99
N PHE A 102 -10.68 -7.95 2.65
CA PHE A 102 -10.81 -6.82 1.73
C PHE A 102 -10.15 -5.54 2.27
N LYS A 103 -10.32 -5.22 3.56
CA LYS A 103 -9.67 -4.05 4.17
C LYS A 103 -8.14 -4.12 4.05
N TRP A 104 -7.56 -5.28 4.33
CA TRP A 104 -6.12 -5.48 4.18
C TRP A 104 -5.66 -5.41 2.72
N LEU A 105 -6.40 -5.99 1.77
CA LEU A 105 -6.06 -5.86 0.35
C LEU A 105 -6.12 -4.42 -0.15
N ILE A 106 -7.18 -3.69 0.17
CA ILE A 106 -7.32 -2.28 -0.23
C ILE A 106 -6.20 -1.46 0.39
N ALA A 107 -5.90 -1.68 1.67
CA ALA A 107 -4.82 -0.98 2.35
C ALA A 107 -3.46 -1.27 1.69
N VAL A 108 -3.14 -2.54 1.39
CA VAL A 108 -1.88 -2.90 0.69
C VAL A 108 -1.86 -2.37 -0.73
N PHE A 109 -2.98 -2.38 -1.45
CA PHE A 109 -3.01 -1.80 -2.79
C PHE A 109 -2.72 -0.30 -2.78
N LEU A 110 -3.20 0.44 -1.79
CA LEU A 110 -2.98 1.88 -1.71
C LEU A 110 -1.63 2.26 -1.09
N GLY A 111 -1.18 1.50 -0.08
CA GLY A 111 0.01 1.83 0.70
C GLY A 111 1.22 0.94 0.48
N GLY A 112 1.08 -0.10 -0.35
CA GLY A 112 2.14 -1.02 -0.76
C GLY A 112 2.88 -1.64 0.42
N VAL A 113 4.21 -1.71 0.27
CA VAL A 113 5.14 -2.23 1.29
C VAL A 113 4.98 -1.61 2.68
N PHE A 114 4.53 -0.35 2.81
CA PHE A 114 4.35 0.28 4.13
C PHE A 114 3.24 -0.40 4.93
N VAL A 115 2.15 -0.78 4.26
CA VAL A 115 1.05 -1.51 4.91
C VAL A 115 1.45 -2.96 5.17
N GLN A 116 2.25 -3.57 4.31
CA GLN A 116 2.79 -4.92 4.58
C GLN A 116 3.67 -4.94 5.83
N LYS A 117 4.51 -3.92 6.03
CA LYS A 117 5.33 -3.78 7.26
C LYS A 117 4.46 -3.52 8.48
N HIS A 118 3.42 -2.70 8.35
CA HIS A 118 2.46 -2.51 9.43
C HIS A 118 1.73 -3.81 9.80
N PHE A 119 1.35 -4.62 8.81
CA PHE A 119 0.76 -5.94 9.04
C PHE A 119 1.71 -6.85 9.85
N ASP A 120 3.01 -6.85 9.52
CA ASP A 120 4.00 -7.60 10.29
C ASP A 120 4.08 -7.15 11.75
N GLU A 121 4.02 -5.84 12.02
CA GLU A 121 3.97 -5.30 13.38
C GLU A 121 2.68 -5.72 14.13
N VAL A 122 1.54 -5.80 13.44
CA VAL A 122 0.28 -6.28 14.01
C VAL A 122 0.38 -7.77 14.38
N VAL A 123 0.98 -8.58 13.49
CA VAL A 123 1.24 -10.00 13.74
C VAL A 123 2.15 -10.18 14.95
N GLU A 124 3.30 -9.50 14.97
CA GLU A 124 4.27 -9.59 16.07
C GLU A 124 3.65 -9.19 17.40
N LYS A 125 2.88 -8.09 17.42
CA LYS A 125 2.15 -7.66 18.62
C LYS A 125 1.14 -8.70 19.10
N LYS A 126 0.46 -9.41 18.19
CA LYS A 126 -0.51 -10.45 18.57
C LYS A 126 0.20 -11.71 19.06
N GLU A 127 1.31 -12.10 18.42
CA GLU A 127 2.19 -13.20 18.88
C GLU A 127 2.73 -12.95 20.29
N LEU A 128 3.24 -11.75 20.57
CA LEU A 128 3.75 -11.39 21.90
C LEU A 128 2.67 -11.39 22.98
N LYS A 129 1.42 -11.03 22.63
CA LYS A 129 0.29 -11.11 23.57
C LYS A 129 -0.04 -12.55 23.90
N THR A 130 -0.15 -13.42 22.88
CA THR A 130 -0.43 -14.84 23.08
C THR A 130 0.65 -15.53 23.93
N ILE A 131 1.92 -15.18 23.77
CA ILE A 131 3.01 -15.73 24.60
C ILE A 131 2.91 -15.29 26.07
N LYS A 132 2.47 -14.05 26.33
CA LYS A 132 2.33 -13.52 27.71
C LYS A 132 1.12 -14.06 28.46
N GLU A 133 0.12 -14.58 27.74
CA GLU A 133 -1.11 -15.15 28.29
C GLU A 133 -0.99 -16.65 28.59
N ILE A 134 0.10 -17.30 28.17
CA ILE A 134 0.48 -18.69 28.48
C ILE A 134 1.38 -18.71 29.72
#